data_AF-A0A2S6QJW6-F1
#
_entry.id   AF-A0A2S6QJW6-F1
#
_cell.length_a   1.000
_cell.length_b   1.000
_cell.length_c   1.000
_cell.angle_alpha   90.00
_cell.angle_beta   90.00
_cell.angle_gamma   90.00
#
_symmetry.space_group_name_H-M   'P 1'
#
loop_
_entity.id
_entity.type
_entity.pdbx_description
1 polymer ?
#
loop_
_entity_poly.entity_id
_entity_poly.type
_entity_poly.pdbx_seq_one_letter_code
_entity_poly.pdbx_strand_id
1 'polypeptide(L)'
;MPSVDQHAVSSIGPEESYDAAYQLLRRADYSQAEQALRLFIETYPDHQLTGNAFYWLGETFYVRNDYEQAALAFARGYKSFPSGPKAPDNLLKLGISLRGMEQNAEACHTFAKLKLDHSNAPAVILTRLEQERAKAGCQ
;
A
#
# COMPACT_ATOMS: atom_id res chain seq x y z
N MET A 1 -48.58 11.53 15.20
CA MET A 1 -47.84 10.35 14.68
C MET A 1 -46.38 10.75 14.62
N PRO A 2 -45.44 10.07 15.30
CA PRO A 2 -44.03 10.37 15.16
C PRO A 2 -43.52 9.70 13.88
N SER A 3 -43.04 10.51 12.94
CA SER A 3 -42.34 10.04 11.75
C SER A 3 -40.97 9.54 12.19
N VAL A 4 -40.72 8.24 11.97
CA VAL A 4 -39.45 7.59 12.26
C VAL A 4 -38.42 8.13 11.27
N ASP A 5 -37.37 8.78 11.77
CA ASP A 5 -36.16 9.10 11.02
C ASP A 5 -35.57 7.80 10.47
N GLN A 6 -35.61 7.66 9.15
CA GLN A 6 -35.00 6.56 8.42
C GLN A 6 -33.86 7.15 7.60
N HIS A 7 -32.66 6.56 7.74
CA HIS A 7 -31.42 6.78 6.98
C HIS A 7 -30.36 7.70 7.59
N ALA A 8 -30.02 7.52 8.86
CA ALA A 8 -28.63 7.65 9.28
C ALA A 8 -28.00 6.24 9.27
N VAL A 9 -27.60 5.74 8.09
CA VAL A 9 -26.59 4.68 8.06
C VAL A 9 -25.34 5.35 8.60
N SER A 10 -25.00 5.10 9.86
CA SER A 10 -23.72 5.55 10.43
C SER A 10 -22.63 4.87 9.62
N SER A 11 -22.17 5.53 8.56
CA SER A 11 -20.88 5.21 7.98
C SER A 11 -19.86 5.48 9.08
N ILE A 12 -19.17 4.43 9.49
CA ILE A 12 -17.96 4.56 10.32
C ILE A 12 -17.06 5.62 9.68
N GLY A 13 -16.46 6.52 10.47
CA GLY A 13 -15.60 7.56 9.92
C GLY A 13 -14.38 6.97 9.20
N PRO A 14 -13.68 7.72 8.32
CA PRO A 14 -12.52 7.19 7.62
C PRO A 14 -11.43 6.68 8.59
N GLU A 15 -11.18 7.38 9.70
CA GLU A 15 -10.22 6.92 10.72
C GLU A 15 -10.64 5.59 11.34
N GLU A 16 -11.91 5.46 11.74
CA GLU A 16 -12.44 4.23 12.35
C GLU A 16 -12.44 3.06 11.35
N SER A 17 -12.82 3.31 10.09
CA SER A 17 -12.78 2.32 9.02
C SER A 17 -11.36 1.84 8.74
N TYR A 18 -10.40 2.76 8.71
CA TYR A 18 -8.99 2.42 8.52
C TYR A 18 -8.44 1.64 9.71
N ASP A 19 -8.74 2.07 10.93
CA ASP A 19 -8.30 1.40 12.16
C ASP A 19 -8.85 -0.03 12.25
N ALA A 20 -10.12 -0.24 11.90
CA ALA A 20 -10.73 -1.57 11.84
C ALA A 20 -9.99 -2.48 10.85
N ALA A 21 -9.69 -1.98 9.65
CA ALA A 21 -8.89 -2.72 8.66
C ALA A 21 -7.48 -3.03 9.20
N TYR A 22 -6.85 -2.07 9.89
CA TYR A 22 -5.53 -2.24 10.49
C TYR A 22 -5.52 -3.29 11.62
N GLN A 23 -6.59 -3.40 12.42
CA GLN A 23 -6.72 -4.47 13.42
C GLN A 23 -6.70 -5.87 12.82
N LEU A 24 -7.26 -6.05 11.61
CA LEU A 24 -7.28 -7.33 10.92
C LEU A 24 -5.86 -7.72 10.49
N LEU A 25 -5.07 -6.77 9.98
CA LEU A 25 -3.65 -6.97 9.67
C LEU A 25 -2.85 -7.41 10.89
N ARG A 26 -3.07 -6.77 12.04
CA ARG A 26 -2.36 -7.13 13.30
C ARG A 26 -2.67 -8.53 13.79
N ARG A 27 -3.84 -9.06 13.42
CA ARG A 27 -4.25 -10.44 13.71
C ARG A 27 -3.86 -11.42 12.60
N ALA A 28 -3.10 -10.95 11.60
CA ALA A 28 -2.76 -11.70 10.39
C ALA A 28 -3.98 -12.22 9.60
N ASP A 29 -5.15 -11.60 9.79
CA ASP A 29 -6.35 -11.92 9.03
C ASP A 29 -6.32 -11.17 7.69
N TYR A 30 -5.46 -11.63 6.79
CA TYR A 30 -5.19 -10.96 5.53
C TYR A 30 -6.40 -10.97 4.58
N SER A 31 -7.27 -11.97 4.68
CA SER A 31 -8.47 -12.06 3.83
C SER A 31 -9.52 -11.02 4.23
N GLN A 32 -9.81 -10.86 5.52
CA GLN A 32 -10.72 -9.81 5.98
C GLN A 32 -10.07 -8.43 5.85
N ALA A 33 -8.76 -8.30 6.12
CA ALA A 33 -8.04 -7.05 5.94
C ALA A 33 -8.09 -6.56 4.49
N GLU A 34 -7.90 -7.45 3.50
CA GLU A 34 -8.03 -7.10 2.08
C GLU A 34 -9.39 -6.47 1.78
N GLN A 35 -10.48 -7.11 2.20
CA GLN A 35 -11.85 -6.63 1.97
C GLN A 35 -12.07 -5.25 2.62
N ALA A 36 -11.66 -5.08 3.87
CA ALA A 36 -11.80 -3.82 4.59
C ALA A 36 -10.98 -2.68 3.97
N LEU A 37 -9.76 -2.97 3.51
CA LEU A 37 -8.89 -1.99 2.84
C LEU A 37 -9.44 -1.58 1.47
N ARG A 38 -9.94 -2.53 0.68
CA ARG A 38 -10.61 -2.22 -0.60
C ARG A 38 -11.81 -1.32 -0.39
N LEU A 39 -12.67 -1.66 0.57
CA LEU A 39 -13.84 -0.84 0.92
C LEU A 39 -13.42 0.57 1.35
N PHE A 40 -12.38 0.70 2.19
CA PHE A 40 -11.85 2.00 2.61
C PHE A 40 -11.38 2.83 1.41
N ILE A 41 -10.61 2.23 0.49
CA ILE A 41 -10.09 2.90 -0.71
C ILE A 41 -11.24 3.37 -1.61
N GLU A 42 -12.28 2.55 -1.79
CA GLU A 42 -13.45 2.87 -2.61
C GLU A 42 -14.33 3.95 -1.97
N THR A 43 -14.48 3.92 -0.65
CA THR A 43 -15.35 4.85 0.09
C THR A 43 -14.70 6.21 0.30
N TYR A 44 -13.37 6.24 0.49
CA TYR A 44 -12.62 7.46 0.83
C TYR A 44 -11.44 7.69 -0.14
N PRO A 45 -11.66 7.77 -1.46
CA PRO A 45 -10.57 7.75 -2.45
C PRO A 45 -9.55 8.88 -2.32
N ASP A 46 -9.97 10.04 -1.80
CA ASP A 46 -9.12 11.25 -1.66
C ASP A 46 -8.63 11.50 -0.23
N HIS A 47 -8.93 10.59 0.71
CA HIS A 47 -8.55 10.76 2.11
C HIS A 47 -7.04 10.58 2.32
N GLN A 48 -6.47 11.30 3.29
CA GLN A 48 -5.04 11.25 3.61
C GLN A 48 -4.51 9.84 3.97
N LEU A 49 -5.39 8.96 4.46
CA LEU A 49 -5.05 7.57 4.80
C LEU A 49 -5.12 6.61 3.61
N THR A 50 -5.64 7.02 2.46
CA THR A 50 -5.88 6.13 1.32
C THR A 50 -4.57 5.66 0.68
N GLY A 51 -3.56 6.52 0.62
CA GLY A 51 -2.20 6.11 0.26
C GLY A 51 -1.63 5.04 1.21
N ASN A 52 -1.96 5.11 2.50
CA ASN A 52 -1.56 4.11 3.49
C ASN A 52 -2.38 2.82 3.35
N ALA A 53 -3.66 2.92 2.99
CA ALA A 53 -4.52 1.77 2.77
C ALA A 53 -4.06 0.96 1.56
N PHE A 54 -3.65 1.61 0.46
CA PHE A 54 -3.02 0.93 -0.67
C PHE A 54 -1.74 0.20 -0.27
N TYR A 55 -0.90 0.82 0.55
CA TYR A 55 0.31 0.17 1.07
C TYR A 55 -0.03 -1.10 1.84
N TRP A 56 -0.97 -1.02 2.80
CA TRP A 56 -1.36 -2.20 3.56
C TRP A 56 -2.05 -3.26 2.71
N LEU A 57 -2.82 -2.86 1.70
CA LEU A 57 -3.47 -3.77 0.76
C LEU A 57 -2.39 -4.56 -0.01
N GLY A 58 -1.36 -3.87 -0.49
CA GLY A 58 -0.20 -4.52 -1.11
C GLY A 58 0.52 -5.48 -0.16
N GLU A 59 0.71 -5.09 1.10
CA GLU A 59 1.31 -5.99 2.11
C GLU A 59 0.47 -7.26 2.32
N THR A 60 -0.87 -7.17 2.30
CA THR A 60 -1.74 -8.37 2.42
C THR A 60 -1.54 -9.37 1.29
N PHE A 61 -1.29 -8.90 0.08
CA PHE A 61 -0.99 -9.76 -1.06
C PHE A 61 0.43 -10.29 -0.99
N TYR A 62 1.38 -9.42 -0.66
CA TYR A 62 2.80 -9.76 -0.57
C TYR A 62 3.06 -10.91 0.40
N VAL A 63 2.49 -10.86 1.62
CA VAL A 63 2.66 -11.92 2.62
C VAL A 63 2.02 -13.25 2.23
N ARG A 64 1.05 -13.22 1.30
CA ARG A 64 0.43 -14.42 0.70
C ARG A 64 1.14 -14.88 -0.58
N ASN A 65 2.29 -14.28 -0.91
CA ASN A 65 3.05 -14.49 -2.15
C ASN A 65 2.29 -14.16 -3.43
N ASP A 66 1.20 -13.39 -3.34
CA ASP A 66 0.50 -12.85 -4.51
C ASP A 66 1.19 -11.56 -4.97
N TYR A 67 2.37 -11.72 -5.56
CA TYR A 67 3.22 -10.60 -5.93
C TYR A 67 2.62 -9.72 -7.03
N GLU A 68 1.75 -10.28 -7.87
CA GLU A 68 1.06 -9.54 -8.93
C GLU A 68 0.08 -8.53 -8.34
N GLN A 69 -0.83 -8.99 -7.46
CA GLN A 69 -1.77 -8.09 -6.80
C GLN A 69 -1.06 -7.12 -5.85
N ALA A 70 0.03 -7.55 -5.21
CA ALA A 70 0.87 -6.68 -4.40
C ALA A 70 1.44 -5.52 -5.23
N ALA A 71 2.08 -5.83 -6.36
CA ALA A 71 2.63 -4.83 -7.27
C ALA A 71 1.55 -3.84 -7.76
N LEU A 72 0.37 -4.32 -8.14
CA LEU A 72 -0.73 -3.46 -8.55
C LEU A 72 -1.19 -2.50 -7.45
N ALA A 73 -1.32 -2.99 -6.21
CA ALA A 73 -1.73 -2.17 -5.07
C ALA A 73 -0.68 -1.10 -4.73
N PHE A 74 0.60 -1.46 -4.65
CA PHE A 74 1.69 -0.53 -4.38
C PHE A 74 1.84 0.53 -5.48
N ALA A 75 1.75 0.12 -6.76
CA ALA A 75 1.80 1.04 -7.89
C ALA A 75 0.66 2.06 -7.87
N ARG A 76 -0.58 1.61 -7.56
CA ARG A 76 -1.73 2.50 -7.39
C ARG A 76 -1.55 3.45 -6.21
N GLY A 77 -1.09 2.95 -5.07
CA GLY A 77 -0.82 3.77 -3.89
C GLY A 77 0.15 4.91 -4.17
N TYR A 78 1.27 4.60 -4.83
CA TYR A 78 2.23 5.63 -5.25
C TYR A 78 1.67 6.57 -6.32
N LYS A 79 0.97 6.05 -7.34
CA LYS A 79 0.41 6.88 -8.42
C LYS A 79 -0.63 7.88 -7.90
N SER A 80 -1.49 7.46 -6.99
CA SER A 80 -2.54 8.32 -6.42
C SER A 80 -2.00 9.27 -5.36
N PHE A 81 -0.99 8.85 -4.58
CA PHE A 81 -0.42 9.64 -3.48
C PHE A 81 1.11 9.74 -3.58
N PRO A 82 1.66 10.38 -4.63
CA PRO A 82 3.10 10.37 -4.90
C PRO A 82 3.91 11.15 -3.85
N SER A 83 3.28 12.05 -3.10
CA SER A 83 3.91 12.80 -1.99
C SER A 83 3.40 12.34 -0.61
N GLY A 84 2.65 11.25 -0.55
CA GLY A 84 2.07 10.72 0.68
C GLY A 84 3.12 10.09 1.60
N PRO A 85 2.80 9.89 2.89
CA PRO A 85 3.75 9.36 3.87
C PRO A 85 4.22 7.93 3.55
N LYS A 86 3.45 7.17 2.76
CA LYS A 86 3.79 5.82 2.28
C LYS A 86 4.26 5.76 0.82
N ALA A 87 4.44 6.90 0.15
CA ALA A 87 4.94 6.93 -1.22
C ALA A 87 6.29 6.21 -1.41
N PRO A 88 7.34 6.47 -0.58
CA PRO A 88 8.60 5.73 -0.72
C PRO A 88 8.44 4.24 -0.38
N ASP A 89 7.67 3.90 0.66
CA ASP A 89 7.40 2.50 1.02
C ASP A 89 6.70 1.74 -0.13
N ASN A 90 5.71 2.38 -0.79
CA ASN A 90 5.00 1.83 -1.93
C ASN A 90 5.96 1.53 -3.10
N LEU A 91 6.84 2.47 -3.47
CA LEU A 91 7.82 2.21 -4.53
C LEU A 91 8.82 1.11 -4.15
N LEU A 92 9.27 1.07 -2.90
CA LEU A 92 10.19 0.04 -2.44
C LEU A 92 9.52 -1.34 -2.55
N LYS A 93 8.29 -1.46 -2.05
CA LYS A 93 7.55 -2.72 -2.06
C LYS A 93 7.07 -3.13 -3.45
N LEU A 94 6.79 -2.18 -4.34
CA LEU A 94 6.57 -2.46 -5.76
C LEU A 94 7.79 -3.14 -6.37
N GLY A 95 8.98 -2.56 -6.21
CA GLY A 95 10.21 -3.16 -6.74
C GLY A 95 10.52 -4.54 -6.14
N ILE A 96 10.28 -4.72 -4.84
CA ILE A 96 10.43 -6.02 -4.18
C ILE A 96 9.42 -7.05 -4.72
N SER A 97 8.18 -6.65 -5.00
CA SER A 97 7.15 -7.54 -5.55
C SER A 97 7.47 -7.93 -6.99
N LEU A 98 7.93 -6.98 -7.81
CA LEU A 98 8.42 -7.24 -9.18
C LEU A 98 9.58 -8.25 -9.17
N ARG A 99 10.55 -8.10 -8.26
CA ARG A 99 11.62 -9.07 -8.06
C ARG A 99 11.09 -10.45 -7.63
N GLY A 100 10.05 -10.49 -6.81
CA GLY A 100 9.36 -11.74 -6.43
C GLY A 100 8.71 -12.46 -7.61
N MET A 101 8.41 -11.74 -8.69
CA MET A 101 7.95 -12.28 -9.98
C MET A 101 9.09 -12.47 -11.00
N GLU A 102 10.35 -12.41 -10.55
CA GLU A 102 11.57 -12.48 -11.40
C GLU A 102 11.70 -11.36 -12.43
N GLN A 103 10.88 -10.30 -12.33
CA GLN A 103 10.92 -9.10 -13.17
C GLN A 103 12.00 -8.12 -12.69
N ASN A 104 13.26 -8.56 -12.76
CA ASN A 104 14.40 -7.84 -12.20
C ASN A 104 14.65 -6.48 -12.88
N ALA A 105 14.44 -6.37 -14.20
CA ALA A 105 14.64 -5.11 -14.92
C ALA A 105 13.64 -4.04 -14.45
N GLU A 106 12.36 -4.40 -14.36
CA GLU A 106 11.28 -3.56 -13.89
C GLU A 106 11.47 -3.20 -12.40
N ALA A 107 11.94 -4.14 -11.59
CA ALA A 107 12.33 -3.87 -10.21
C ALA A 107 13.42 -2.79 -10.13
N CYS A 108 14.48 -2.90 -10.94
CA CYS A 108 15.55 -1.91 -10.99
C CYS A 108 15.08 -0.53 -11.45
N HIS A 109 14.20 -0.45 -12.45
CA HIS A 109 13.59 0.82 -12.85
C HIS A 109 12.78 1.45 -11.70
N THR A 110 12.02 0.63 -10.97
CA THR A 110 11.23 1.09 -9.82
C THR A 110 12.13 1.60 -8.69
N PHE A 111 13.21 0.88 -8.39
CA PHE A 111 14.17 1.29 -7.37
C PHE A 111 14.92 2.57 -7.75
N ALA A 112 15.28 2.74 -9.03
CA ALA A 112 15.86 3.99 -9.53
C ALA A 112 14.88 5.17 -9.36
N LYS A 113 13.59 4.94 -9.66
CA LYS A 113 12.54 5.94 -9.45
C LYS A 113 12.40 6.34 -7.98
N LEU A 114 12.42 5.37 -7.04
CA LEU A 114 12.40 5.68 -5.60
C LEU A 114 13.56 6.60 -5.21
N LYS A 115 14.77 6.30 -5.69
CA LYS A 115 15.96 7.09 -5.38
C LYS A 115 15.87 8.51 -5.92
N LEU A 116 15.28 8.67 -7.11
CA LEU A 116 15.11 9.96 -7.76
C LEU A 116 14.04 10.82 -7.06
N ASP A 117 12.85 10.25 -6.85
CA ASP A 117 11.68 10.99 -6.39
C ASP A 117 11.66 11.19 -4.86
N HIS A 118 12.33 10.30 -4.12
CA HIS A 118 12.37 10.29 -2.65
C HIS A 118 13.80 10.15 -2.12
N SER A 119 14.72 10.97 -2.64
CA SER A 119 16.13 11.01 -2.21
C SER A 119 16.32 11.31 -0.71
N ASN A 120 15.32 11.93 -0.06
CA ASN A 120 15.27 12.22 1.36
C ASN A 120 14.39 11.25 2.18
N ALA A 121 14.02 10.09 1.62
CA ALA A 121 13.29 9.05 2.35
C ALA A 121 14.05 8.64 3.62
N PRO A 122 13.35 8.12 4.65
CA PRO A 122 13.99 7.65 5.88
C PRO A 122 15.15 6.68 5.59
N ALA A 123 16.23 6.77 6.36
CA ALA A 123 17.45 5.98 6.15
C ALA A 123 17.18 4.45 6.10
N VAL A 124 16.19 3.96 6.84
CA VAL A 124 15.76 2.56 6.81
C VAL A 124 15.25 2.15 5.41
N ILE A 125 14.51 3.03 4.73
CA ILE A 125 14.00 2.78 3.38
C ILE A 125 15.16 2.79 2.39
N LEU A 126 16.04 3.79 2.45
CA LEU A 126 17.20 3.90 1.55
C LEU A 126 18.20 2.75 1.74
N THR A 127 18.41 2.31 2.98
CA THR A 127 19.26 1.13 3.26
C THR A 127 18.64 -0.13 2.65
N ARG A 128 17.32 -0.31 2.82
CA ARG A 128 16.63 -1.47 2.24
C ARG A 128 16.60 -1.42 0.72
N LEU A 129 16.42 -0.23 0.13
CA LEU A 129 16.50 -0.01 -1.30
C LEU A 129 17.80 -0.56 -1.87
N GLU A 130 18.96 -0.16 -1.33
CA GLU A 130 20.25 -0.58 -1.88
C GLU A 130 20.47 -2.10 -1.74
N GLN A 131 20.00 -2.71 -0.64
CA GLN A 131 20.01 -4.17 -0.50
C GLN A 131 19.19 -4.87 -1.59
N GLU A 132 17.99 -4.37 -1.86
CA GLU A 132 17.09 -4.97 -2.84
C GLU A 132 17.55 -4.72 -4.29
N ARG A 133 18.17 -3.56 -4.56
CA ARG A 133 18.86 -3.29 -5.83
C ARG A 133 19.97 -4.30 -6.11
N ALA A 134 20.81 -4.57 -5.11
CA ALA A 134 21.87 -5.57 -5.22
C ALA A 134 21.31 -6.97 -5.50
N LYS A 135 20.24 -7.37 -4.80
CA LYS A 135 19.57 -8.66 -5.03
C LYS A 135 18.91 -8.77 -6.40
N ALA A 136 18.43 -7.66 -6.96
CA ALA A 136 17.86 -7.60 -8.31
C ALA A 136 18.94 -7.52 -9.41
N GLY A 137 20.22 -7.37 -9.05
CA GLY A 137 21.31 -7.21 -10.02
C GLY A 137 21.29 -5.87 -10.75
N CYS A 138 20.77 -4.81 -10.10
CA CYS A 138 20.76 -3.48 -10.70
C CYS A 138 22.18 -2.95 -10.88
N GLN A 139 22.47 -2.46 -12.08
CA GLN A 139 23.75 -1.83 -12.43
C GLN A 139 23.77 -0.33 -12.09
#